data_AF-A0A2D4G9I6-F1
#
_entry.id   AF-A0A2D4G9I6-F1
#
_cell.length_a   1.000
_cell.length_b   1.000
_cell.length_c   1.000
_cell.angle_alpha   90.00
_cell.angle_beta   90.00
_cell.angle_gamma   90.00
#
_symmetry.space_group_name_H-M   'P 1'
#
loop_
_entity.id
_entity.type
_entity.pdbx_description
1 polymer ?
#
loop_
_entity_poly.entity_id
_entity_poly.type
_entity_poly.pdbx_seq_one_letter_code
_entity_poly.pdbx_strand_id
1 'polypeptide(L)'
;AKAMALTCFPEVATSEDLKELCVLELIDYLGNDELCGEEEEVFEAIMVWVRHDLQARQGYIQDLFQKVRLQYVHPTFFFRFIANDSLIQSSPACQNILELANKQ
;
A
#
# COMPACT_ATOMS: atom_id res chain seq x y z
N ALA A 1 14.66 -4.45 -16.66
CA ALA A 1 14.20 -4.95 -15.36
C ALA A 1 12.78 -4.51 -15.01
N LYS A 2 12.36 -3.26 -15.25
CA LYS A 2 11.00 -2.76 -14.90
C LYS A 2 9.82 -3.60 -15.43
N ALA A 3 9.93 -4.21 -16.62
CA ALA A 3 8.83 -4.97 -17.22
C ALA A 3 8.43 -6.26 -16.47
N MET A 4 9.35 -6.89 -15.71
CA MET A 4 9.01 -8.13 -14.97
C MET A 4 8.38 -7.82 -13.61
N ALA A 5 8.71 -6.67 -13.02
CA ALA A 5 8.12 -6.23 -11.76
C ALA A 5 6.63 -5.88 -11.92
N LEU A 6 6.20 -5.45 -13.11
CA LEU A 6 4.80 -5.11 -13.38
C LEU A 6 3.90 -6.35 -13.55
N THR A 7 4.47 -7.49 -13.98
CA THR A 7 3.71 -8.73 -14.22
C THR A 7 3.68 -9.69 -13.03
N CYS A 8 4.62 -9.56 -12.09
CA CYS A 8 4.73 -10.38 -10.88
C CYS A 8 4.78 -9.50 -9.62
N PHE A 9 3.80 -8.60 -9.48
CA PHE A 9 3.70 -7.72 -8.33
C PHE A 9 3.79 -8.43 -6.96
N PRO A 10 3.07 -9.54 -6.68
CA PRO A 10 3.16 -10.26 -5.40
C PRO A 10 4.58 -10.70 -5.02
N GLU A 11 5.33 -11.20 -5.99
CA GLU A 11 6.70 -11.68 -5.76
C GLU A 11 7.63 -10.50 -5.47
N VAL A 12 7.42 -9.36 -6.14
CA VAL A 12 8.20 -8.14 -5.93
C VAL A 12 7.82 -7.46 -4.62
N ALA A 13 6.52 -7.42 -4.28
CA ALA A 13 5.96 -6.88 -3.04
C ALA A 13 6.57 -7.50 -1.77
N THR A 14 6.95 -8.77 -1.86
CA THR A 14 7.55 -9.52 -0.74
C THR A 14 9.08 -9.57 -0.79
N SER A 15 9.68 -9.22 -1.93
CA SER A 15 11.12 -9.23 -2.17
C SER A 15 11.86 -8.17 -1.34
N GLU A 16 13.14 -8.43 -1.08
CA GLU A 16 14.02 -7.47 -0.40
C GLU A 16 14.24 -6.21 -1.24
N ASP A 17 14.28 -6.34 -2.57
CA ASP A 17 14.40 -5.20 -3.50
C ASP A 17 13.34 -4.12 -3.25
N LEU A 18 12.08 -4.50 -2.99
CA LEU A 18 11.02 -3.52 -2.72
C LEU A 18 11.27 -2.79 -1.39
N LYS A 19 11.77 -3.49 -0.36
CA LYS A 19 12.09 -2.90 0.95
C LYS A 19 13.25 -1.90 0.87
N GLU A 20 14.15 -2.11 -0.09
CA GLU A 20 15.28 -1.22 -0.40
C GLU A 20 14.88 0.00 -1.24
N LEU A 21 13.70 0.00 -1.89
CA LEU A 21 13.22 1.15 -2.64
C LEU A 21 13.01 2.38 -1.74
N CYS A 22 13.30 3.55 -2.30
CA CYS A 22 12.96 4.81 -1.66
C CYS A 22 11.46 5.09 -1.75
N VAL A 23 10.93 5.91 -0.84
CA VAL A 23 9.50 6.29 -0.83
C VAL A 23 9.03 6.86 -2.16
N LEU A 24 9.86 7.66 -2.83
CA LEU A 24 9.54 8.25 -4.13
C LEU A 24 9.41 7.18 -5.23
N GLU A 25 10.30 6.19 -5.21
CA GLU A 25 10.25 5.09 -6.18
C GLU A 25 9.05 4.18 -5.92
N LEU A 26 8.73 3.93 -4.66
CA LEU A 26 7.54 3.17 -4.29
C LEU A 26 6.26 3.93 -4.71
N ILE A 27 6.18 5.24 -4.47
CA ILE A 27 5.04 6.05 -4.90
C ILE A 27 4.89 6.06 -6.43
N ASP A 28 5.99 6.21 -7.17
CA ASP A 28 5.97 6.17 -8.63
C ASP A 28 5.54 4.80 -9.15
N TYR A 29 6.05 3.73 -8.52
CA TYR A 29 5.72 2.35 -8.85
C TYR A 29 4.24 2.03 -8.59
N LEU A 30 3.72 2.38 -7.41
CA LEU A 30 2.31 2.18 -7.05
C LEU A 30 1.36 3.11 -7.80
N GLY A 31 1.85 4.27 -8.25
CA GLY A 31 1.09 5.19 -9.08
C GLY A 31 1.02 4.78 -10.55
N ASN A 32 1.73 3.72 -10.95
CA ASN A 32 1.79 3.27 -12.33
C ASN A 32 0.56 2.43 -12.69
N ASP A 33 -0.20 2.87 -13.68
CA ASP A 33 -1.43 2.19 -14.15
C ASP A 33 -1.11 0.86 -14.87
N GLU A 34 0.16 0.61 -15.23
CA GLU A 34 0.62 -0.65 -15.81
C GLU A 34 0.88 -1.76 -14.76
N LEU A 35 0.66 -1.49 -13.48
CA LEU A 35 0.84 -2.47 -12.41
C LEU A 35 -0.24 -3.57 -12.50
N CYS A 36 0.14 -4.79 -12.92
CA CYS A 36 -0.75 -5.95 -12.85
C CYS A 36 -0.69 -6.58 -11.45
N GLY A 37 -1.35 -5.96 -10.48
CA GLY A 37 -1.54 -6.48 -9.12
C GLY A 37 -2.89 -6.04 -8.55
N GLU A 38 -3.43 -6.81 -7.62
CA GLU A 38 -4.63 -6.41 -6.89
C GLU A 38 -4.29 -5.30 -5.88
N GLU A 39 -5.24 -4.40 -5.59
CA GLU A 39 -5.01 -3.33 -4.60
C GLU A 39 -4.73 -3.89 -3.19
N GLU A 40 -5.20 -5.12 -2.91
CA GLU A 40 -4.88 -5.86 -1.69
C GLU A 40 -3.38 -6.13 -1.59
N GLU A 41 -2.76 -6.58 -2.68
CA GLU A 41 -1.32 -6.83 -2.74
C GLU A 41 -0.55 -5.53 -2.62
N VAL A 42 -1.02 -4.46 -3.29
CA VAL A 42 -0.41 -3.12 -3.20
C VAL A 42 -0.37 -2.65 -1.75
N PHE A 43 -1.49 -2.80 -1.04
CA PHE A 43 -1.55 -2.49 0.38
C PHE A 43 -0.57 -3.34 1.18
N GLU A 44 -0.52 -4.66 0.97
CA GLU A 44 0.45 -5.52 1.66
C GLU A 44 1.90 -5.10 1.40
N ALA A 45 2.25 -4.73 0.17
CA ALA A 45 3.59 -4.24 -0.20
C ALA A 45 3.96 -2.97 0.58
N ILE A 46 3.03 -2.00 0.65
CA ILE A 46 3.20 -0.78 1.45
C ILE A 46 3.44 -1.15 2.91
N MET A 47 2.63 -2.06 3.46
CA MET A 47 2.74 -2.48 4.85
C MET A 47 4.07 -3.16 5.15
N VAL A 48 4.55 -4.03 4.26
CA VAL A 48 5.87 -4.67 4.37
C VAL A 48 6.98 -3.61 4.32
N TRP A 49 6.89 -2.64 3.41
CA TRP A 49 7.86 -1.56 3.28
C TRP A 49 7.90 -0.64 4.51
N VAL A 50 6.74 -0.27 5.03
CA VAL A 50 6.63 0.57 6.23
C VAL A 50 7.07 -0.19 7.48
N ARG A 51 6.69 -1.47 7.62
CA ARG A 51 7.08 -2.32 8.76
C ARG A 51 8.58 -2.60 8.79
N HIS A 52 9.27 -2.54 7.66
CA HIS A 52 10.72 -2.67 7.59
C HIS A 52 11.44 -1.56 8.36
N ASP A 53 10.94 -0.31 8.31
CA ASP A 53 11.49 0.81 9.08
C ASP A 53 10.36 1.72 9.59
N LEU A 54 9.62 1.23 10.59
CA LEU A 54 8.45 1.94 11.12
C LEU A 54 8.79 3.35 11.59
N GLN A 55 9.96 3.58 12.18
CA GLN A 55 10.29 4.88 12.76
C GLN A 55 10.43 5.95 11.67
N ALA A 56 11.19 5.67 10.61
CA ALA A 56 11.38 6.62 9.52
C ALA A 56 10.23 6.62 8.51
N ARG A 57 9.54 5.49 8.32
CA ARG A 57 8.60 5.28 7.22
C ARG A 57 7.13 5.48 7.58
N GLN A 58 6.75 5.39 8.87
CA GLN A 58 5.36 5.58 9.31
C GLN A 58 4.76 6.91 8.85
N GLY A 59 5.56 7.98 8.71
CA GLY A 59 5.07 9.28 8.26
C GLY A 59 4.55 9.28 6.82
N TYR A 60 5.10 8.40 5.98
CA TYR A 60 4.73 8.27 4.57
C TYR A 60 3.58 7.30 4.31
N ILE A 61 3.12 6.57 5.34
CA ILE A 61 2.02 5.63 5.16
C ILE A 61 0.77 6.32 4.63
N GLN A 62 0.52 7.57 5.04
CA GLN A 62 -0.63 8.34 4.58
C GLN A 62 -0.56 8.62 3.07
N ASP A 63 0.59 9.08 2.57
CA ASP A 63 0.79 9.41 1.16
C ASP A 63 0.72 8.16 0.28
N LEU A 64 1.31 7.05 0.75
CA LEU A 64 1.25 5.75 0.09
C LEU A 64 -0.19 5.21 0.07
N PHE A 65 -0.90 5.31 1.20
CA PHE A 65 -2.26 4.82 1.34
C PHE A 65 -3.25 5.60 0.46
N GLN A 66 -3.01 6.89 0.19
CA GLN A 66 -3.79 7.67 -0.78
C GLN A 66 -3.62 7.21 -2.23
N LYS A 67 -2.56 6.47 -2.56
CA LYS A 67 -2.36 5.91 -3.89
C LYS A 67 -3.17 4.63 -4.10
N VAL A 68 -3.50 3.93 -3.02
CA VAL A 68 -4.31 2.70 -3.06
C VAL A 68 -5.75 3.07 -3.38
N ARG A 69 -6.26 2.50 -4.47
CA ARG A 69 -7.63 2.71 -4.93
C ARG A 69 -8.56 1.76 -4.18
N LEU A 70 -8.88 2.12 -2.94
CA LEU A 70 -9.73 1.33 -2.03
C LEU A 70 -11.07 0.89 -2.63
N GLN A 71 -11.60 1.60 -3.64
CA GLN A 71 -12.80 1.22 -4.38
C GLN A 71 -12.68 -0.14 -5.12
N TYR A 72 -11.46 -0.59 -5.43
CA TYR A 72 -11.19 -1.88 -6.05
C TYR A 72 -10.74 -2.94 -5.03
N VAL A 73 -10.56 -2.57 -3.75
CA VAL A 73 -10.23 -3.53 -2.68
C VAL A 73 -11.47 -4.30 -2.28
N HIS A 74 -11.33 -5.61 -2.08
CA HIS A 74 -12.45 -6.42 -1.64
C HIS A 74 -12.95 -5.97 -0.25
N PRO A 75 -14.26 -5.77 -0.03
CA PRO A 75 -14.79 -5.22 1.22
C PRO A 75 -14.40 -6.06 2.43
N THR A 76 -14.37 -7.39 2.29
CA THR A 76 -13.89 -8.28 3.35
C THR A 76 -12.44 -8.01 3.75
N PHE A 77 -11.56 -7.78 2.77
CA PHE A 77 -10.16 -7.48 3.05
C PHE A 77 -10.02 -6.10 3.66
N PHE A 78 -10.73 -5.11 3.12
CA PHE A 78 -10.78 -3.76 3.66
C PHE A 78 -11.13 -3.74 5.15
N PHE A 79 -12.25 -4.35 5.56
CA PHE A 79 -12.65 -4.33 6.98
C PHE A 79 -11.74 -5.19 7.87
N ARG A 80 -11.23 -6.31 7.36
CA ARG A 80 -10.52 -7.30 8.18
C ARG A 80 -9.02 -7.02 8.30
N PHE A 81 -8.41 -6.45 7.27
CA PHE A 81 -6.98 -6.15 7.23
C PHE A 81 -6.75 -4.65 7.36
N ILE A 82 -7.26 -3.85 6.42
CA ILE A 82 -6.96 -2.41 6.38
C ILE A 82 -7.54 -1.68 7.60
N ALA A 83 -8.84 -1.81 7.84
CA ALA A 83 -9.51 -1.14 8.95
C ALA A 83 -9.07 -1.69 10.32
N ASN A 84 -8.57 -2.93 10.38
CA ASN A 84 -8.08 -3.54 11.61
C ASN A 84 -6.58 -3.31 11.86
N ASP A 85 -5.86 -2.70 10.91
CA ASP A 85 -4.42 -2.49 11.04
C ASP A 85 -4.11 -1.34 12.01
N SER A 86 -3.19 -1.58 12.95
CA SER A 86 -2.86 -0.63 14.00
C SER A 86 -2.20 0.65 13.48
N LEU A 87 -1.45 0.62 12.37
CA LEU A 87 -0.83 1.82 11.79
C LEU A 87 -1.87 2.72 11.14
N ILE A 88 -2.83 2.11 10.45
CA ILE A 88 -3.97 2.80 9.85
C ILE A 88 -4.86 3.40 10.95
N GLN A 89 -5.16 2.63 11.99
CA GLN A 89 -5.93 3.09 13.15
C GLN A 89 -5.19 4.17 13.94
N SER A 90 -3.87 4.13 14.02
CA SER A 90 -3.07 5.14 14.72
C SER A 90 -2.98 6.47 13.94
N SER A 91 -3.30 6.48 12.65
CA SER A 91 -3.19 7.66 11.79
C SER A 91 -4.58 8.26 11.50
N PRO A 92 -4.89 9.46 12.01
CA PRO A 92 -6.17 10.10 11.73
C PRO A 92 -6.36 10.42 10.24
N ALA A 93 -5.27 10.65 9.49
CA ALA A 93 -5.32 10.85 8.05
C ALA A 93 -5.80 9.57 7.33
N CYS A 94 -5.29 8.40 7.72
CA CYS A 94 -5.71 7.14 7.15
C CYS A 94 -7.16 6.81 7.52
N GLN A 95 -7.59 7.08 8.75
CA GLN A 95 -9.00 6.92 9.14
C GLN A 95 -9.95 7.74 8.27
N ASN A 96 -9.59 9.00 7.97
CA ASN A 96 -10.41 9.84 7.10
C ASN A 96 -10.51 9.25 5.68
N ILE A 97 -9.41 8.70 5.15
CA ILE A 97 -9.41 7.99 3.85
C ILE A 97 -10.32 6.74 3.90
N LEU A 98 -10.29 5.97 4.99
CA LEU A 98 -11.19 4.82 5.18
C LEU A 98 -12.66 5.24 5.18
N GLU A 99 -13.01 6.32 5.88
CA GLU A 99 -14.38 6.82 5.93
C GLU A 99 -14.87 7.29 4.55
N LEU A 100 -13.99 7.91 3.76
CA LEU A 100 -14.29 8.31 2.39
C LEU A 100 -14.52 7.10 1.49
N ALA A 101 -13.65 6.09 1.57
CA ALA A 101 -13.78 4.85 0.80
C ALA A 101 -15.02 4.04 1.19
N ASN A 102 -15.38 4.02 2.48
CA ASN A 102 -16.55 3.30 2.99
C ASN A 102 -17.89 3.99 2.64
N LYS A 103 -17.86 5.24 2.18
CA LYS A 103 -19.06 6.01 1.77
C LYS A 103 -19.36 5.94 0.27
N GLN A 104 -18.50 5.30 -0.53
CA GLN A 104 -18.76 5.02 -1.96
C GLN A 104 -19.59 3.76 -2.13
#